data_AF-E6SJW1-F1
#
_entry.id   AF-E6SJW1-F1
#
_cell.length_a   1.000
_cell.length_b   1.000
_cell.length_c   1.000
_cell.angle_alpha   90.00
_cell.angle_beta   90.00
_cell.angle_gamma   90.00
#
_symmetry.space_group_name_H-M   'P 1'
#
loop_
_entity.id
_entity.type
_entity.pdbx_description
1 polymer ?
#
loop_
_entity_poly.entity_id
_entity_poly.type
_entity_poly.pdbx_seq_one_letter_code
_entity_poly.pdbx_strand_id
1 'polypeptide(L)'
;MPANLLPLEHLTDADFDFLAAAVSPRPDARDRIARLLRDGGEAVQRALEDRRTHRALQEGEAARHLSPYLLFSVLLHRHLAEERAAHAQGQGAPGGGEPAPEASPQSPSPGASRDTTGAPPASPAAADGTAPGSGVFILNGEPGPAPEGRSGPGSRLLLESPWTLHYLAELLASFAYTPPGIAAFTLGGRQYRLPLAEVDLAALNKVALLAAEAERLSIYRRLGDLTLFLSSVAVEPAEGGQGEAGKRREPGRTATGHRPGAQAATGAAGPAEGATPSDGEEPAADVQPGGASGVKPAGEPARPSRPTATPPYTRMPSSTAETVPDRKDPGAGVPYSDEELEREGRRFYEYASQHRGARTTYLGSTLPVLAAQYGAVRSLLRKIVQQDLPQVYPGGLAQLAARWGNAPQPGVVALSAPDGRRA
;
A
#
# COMPACT_ATOMS: atom_id res chain seq x y z
N MET A 1 -15.79 19.48 -2.15
CA MET A 1 -15.61 18.46 -1.11
C MET A 1 -14.46 18.92 -0.23
N PRO A 2 -14.69 19.22 1.05
CA PRO A 2 -13.61 19.70 1.92
C PRO A 2 -12.53 18.62 2.08
N ALA A 3 -11.28 19.09 2.15
CA ALA A 3 -10.03 18.36 2.12
C ALA A 3 -9.74 17.55 3.40
N ASN A 4 -10.67 16.70 3.84
CA ASN A 4 -10.33 15.60 4.74
C ASN A 4 -9.73 14.47 3.91
N LEU A 5 -8.48 14.68 3.49
CA LEU A 5 -7.82 13.93 2.42
C LEU A 5 -7.33 12.53 2.83
N LEU A 6 -7.47 12.16 4.10
CA LEU A 6 -7.06 10.85 4.61
C LEU A 6 -8.15 10.30 5.55
N PRO A 7 -8.64 9.08 5.32
CA PRO A 7 -9.55 8.41 6.23
C PRO A 7 -8.83 8.09 7.54
N LEU A 8 -9.25 8.81 8.58
CA LEU A 8 -8.77 8.62 9.94
C LEU A 8 -9.20 7.26 10.50
N GLU A 9 -10.18 6.58 9.89
CA GLU A 9 -10.68 5.28 10.36
C GLU A 9 -9.62 4.17 10.35
N HIS A 10 -8.52 4.33 9.64
CA HIS A 10 -7.43 3.35 9.63
C HIS A 10 -6.31 3.67 10.63
N LEU A 11 -6.30 4.87 11.21
CA LEU A 11 -5.27 5.28 12.17
C LEU A 11 -5.69 4.90 13.59
N THR A 12 -4.78 4.21 14.29
CA THR A 12 -4.91 3.84 15.69
C THR A 12 -4.37 4.94 16.61
N ASP A 13 -4.65 4.86 17.92
CA ASP A 13 -4.05 5.79 18.89
C ASP A 13 -2.51 5.75 18.87
N ALA A 14 -1.93 4.56 18.71
CA ALA A 14 -0.49 4.39 18.58
C ALA A 14 0.08 5.10 17.33
N ASP A 15 -0.70 5.16 16.24
CA ASP A 15 -0.32 5.87 15.02
C ASP A 15 -0.29 7.40 15.26
N PHE A 16 -1.28 7.94 15.96
CA PHE A 16 -1.32 9.36 16.31
C PHE A 16 -0.21 9.75 17.29
N ASP A 17 0.06 8.91 18.29
CA ASP A 17 1.13 9.13 19.26
C ASP A 17 2.50 9.12 18.57
N PHE A 18 2.73 8.19 17.64
CA PHE A 18 3.93 8.15 16.82
C PHE A 18 4.10 9.43 16.00
N LEU A 19 3.08 9.83 15.23
CA LEU A 19 3.15 11.04 14.40
C LEU A 19 3.40 12.29 15.24
N ALA A 20 2.72 12.42 16.39
CA ALA A 20 2.91 13.55 17.30
C ALA A 20 4.35 13.58 17.88
N ALA A 21 4.88 12.42 18.27
CA ALA A 21 6.24 12.30 18.79
C ALA A 21 7.31 12.59 17.72
N ALA A 22 7.06 12.19 16.46
CA ALA A 22 7.99 12.42 15.37
C ALA A 22 8.07 13.90 14.95
N VAL A 23 6.91 14.57 14.84
CA VAL A 23 6.85 15.97 14.43
C VAL A 23 7.36 16.92 15.53
N SER A 24 7.18 16.58 16.81
CA SER A 24 7.61 17.40 17.95
C SER A 24 8.43 16.63 19.00
N PRO A 25 9.68 17.06 19.26
CA PRO A 25 10.49 16.46 20.31
C PRO A 25 9.97 16.77 21.72
N ARG A 26 9.25 17.89 21.88
CA ARG A 26 8.75 18.41 23.17
C ARG A 26 7.58 17.58 23.70
N PRO A 27 7.69 16.92 24.87
CA PRO A 27 6.62 16.07 25.42
C PRO A 27 5.30 16.80 25.65
N ASP A 28 5.34 18.04 26.13
CA ASP A 28 4.17 18.89 26.42
C ASP A 28 3.36 19.26 25.17
N ALA A 29 4.00 19.29 24.00
CA ALA A 29 3.33 19.58 22.74
C ALA A 29 2.69 18.34 22.08
N ARG A 30 3.08 17.11 22.47
CA ARG A 30 2.64 15.88 21.81
C ARG A 30 1.14 15.66 21.94
N ASP A 31 0.57 15.82 23.13
CA ASP A 31 -0.88 15.64 23.36
C ASP A 31 -1.73 16.66 22.60
N ARG A 32 -1.21 17.87 22.40
CA ARG A 32 -1.88 18.90 21.59
C ARG A 32 -1.82 18.52 20.11
N ILE A 33 -0.67 18.06 19.62
CA ILE A 33 -0.51 17.65 18.22
C ILE A 33 -1.34 16.40 17.93
N ALA A 34 -1.33 15.39 18.80
CA ALA A 34 -2.14 14.19 18.64
C ALA A 34 -3.64 14.52 18.53
N ARG A 35 -4.14 15.48 19.32
CA ARG A 35 -5.52 15.99 19.18
C ARG A 35 -5.77 16.65 17.83
N LEU A 36 -4.86 17.52 17.38
CA LEU A 36 -4.97 18.15 16.05
C LEU A 36 -4.92 17.12 14.91
N LEU A 37 -4.14 16.05 15.05
CA LEU A 37 -4.07 14.97 14.07
C LEU A 37 -5.36 14.14 14.04
N ARG A 38 -6.00 13.91 15.19
CA ARG A 38 -7.31 13.23 15.29
C ARG A 38 -8.45 14.04 14.67
N ASP A 39 -8.31 15.36 14.59
CA ASP A 39 -9.25 16.22 13.85
C ASP A 39 -9.07 16.08 12.32
N GLY A 40 -7.94 15.51 11.88
CA GLY A 40 -7.65 15.16 10.50
C GLY A 40 -7.17 16.30 9.61
N GLY A 41 -7.50 16.20 8.33
CA GLY A 41 -7.19 17.20 7.31
C GLY A 41 -5.70 17.39 7.04
N GLU A 42 -5.30 18.64 6.80
CA GLU A 42 -3.93 18.99 6.41
C GLU A 42 -2.88 18.68 7.48
N ALA A 43 -3.27 18.58 8.76
CA ALA A 43 -2.32 18.29 9.84
C ALA A 43 -1.70 16.89 9.67
N VAL A 44 -2.52 15.89 9.33
CA VAL A 44 -2.04 14.52 9.06
C VAL A 44 -1.17 14.50 7.81
N GLN A 45 -1.59 15.17 6.74
CA GLN A 45 -0.79 15.23 5.51
C GLN A 45 0.58 15.87 5.75
N ARG A 46 0.64 17.00 6.47
CA ARG A 46 1.90 17.64 6.84
C ARG A 46 2.79 16.73 7.69
N ALA A 47 2.20 15.97 8.62
CA ALA A 47 2.94 15.02 9.44
C ALA A 47 3.52 13.85 8.61
N LEU A 48 2.77 13.35 7.62
CA LEU A 48 3.24 12.29 6.71
C LEU A 48 4.34 12.78 5.74
N GLU A 49 4.31 14.06 5.36
CA GLU A 49 5.34 14.68 4.51
C GLU A 49 6.59 15.14 5.29
N ASP A 50 6.53 15.18 6.62
CA ASP A 50 7.64 15.65 7.46
C ASP A 50 8.83 14.67 7.45
N ARG A 51 10.03 15.18 7.14
CA ARG A 51 11.27 14.39 7.14
C ARG A 51 11.59 13.76 8.49
N ARG A 52 11.15 14.37 9.60
CA ARG A 52 11.32 13.81 10.94
C ARG A 52 10.51 12.54 11.13
N THR A 53 9.31 12.48 10.54
CA THR A 53 8.48 11.26 10.52
C THR A 53 9.18 10.14 9.76
N HIS A 54 9.74 10.45 8.58
CA HIS A 54 10.49 9.46 7.78
C HIS A 54 11.71 8.94 8.54
N ARG A 55 12.46 9.85 9.18
CA ARG A 55 13.64 9.51 9.98
C ARG A 55 13.28 8.68 11.21
N ALA A 56 12.24 9.07 11.96
CA ALA A 56 11.78 8.36 13.14
C ALA A 56 11.33 6.92 12.81
N LEU A 57 10.75 6.71 11.62
CA LEU A 57 10.39 5.37 11.15
C LEU A 57 11.62 4.50 10.85
N GLN A 58 12.71 5.09 10.33
CA GLN A 58 13.94 4.36 9.98
C GLN A 58 14.83 4.04 11.18
N GLU A 59 14.91 4.95 12.16
CA GLU A 59 15.84 4.83 13.30
C GLU A 59 15.25 4.03 14.48
N GLY A 60 13.93 3.80 14.49
CA GLY A 60 13.23 3.29 15.65
C GLY A 60 12.61 1.90 15.47
N GLU A 61 12.33 1.25 16.59
CA GLU A 61 11.47 0.06 16.66
C GLU A 61 9.97 0.40 16.55
N ALA A 62 9.64 1.67 16.30
CA ALA A 62 8.28 2.19 16.23
C ALA A 62 7.45 1.47 15.16
N ALA A 63 8.05 1.09 14.02
CA ALA A 63 7.39 0.39 12.92
C ALA A 63 6.64 -0.87 13.37
N ARG A 64 7.12 -1.53 14.44
CA ARG A 64 6.44 -2.68 15.03
C ARG A 64 5.05 -2.28 15.54
N HIS A 65 4.92 -1.12 16.17
CA HIS A 65 3.67 -0.71 16.83
C HIS A 65 2.69 0.02 15.91
N LEU A 66 3.10 0.37 14.69
CA LEU A 66 2.25 1.09 13.73
C LEU A 66 1.26 0.15 13.04
N SER A 67 0.10 0.69 12.68
CA SER A 67 -0.80 0.03 11.75
C SER A 67 -0.12 -0.12 10.37
N PRO A 68 -0.42 -1.20 9.63
CA PRO A 68 0.03 -1.34 8.24
C PRO A 68 -0.33 -0.13 7.37
N TYR A 69 -1.50 0.47 7.59
CA TYR A 69 -1.94 1.65 6.85
C TYR A 69 -1.02 2.85 7.07
N LEU A 70 -0.71 3.20 8.33
CA LEU A 70 0.21 4.30 8.60
C LEU A 70 1.60 3.99 8.03
N LEU A 71 2.09 2.77 8.24
CA LEU A 71 3.41 2.33 7.77
C LEU A 71 3.57 2.57 6.26
N PHE A 72 2.61 2.09 5.45
CA PHE A 72 2.66 2.28 4.00
C PHE A 72 2.42 3.73 3.57
N SER A 73 1.58 4.47 4.30
CA SER A 73 1.37 5.91 4.04
C SER A 73 2.68 6.68 4.19
N VAL A 74 3.43 6.47 5.27
CA VAL A 74 4.72 7.15 5.51
C VAL A 74 5.74 6.79 4.42
N LEU A 75 5.81 5.52 4.01
CA LEU A 75 6.72 5.09 2.93
C LEU A 75 6.36 5.72 1.58
N LEU A 76 5.08 5.76 1.21
CA LEU A 76 4.60 6.39 -0.03
C LEU A 76 4.90 7.90 -0.05
N HIS A 77 4.62 8.60 1.06
CA HIS A 77 4.93 10.03 1.18
C HIS A 77 6.44 10.32 1.15
N ARG A 78 7.28 9.41 1.66
CA ARG A 78 8.74 9.52 1.55
C ARG A 78 9.18 9.50 0.09
N HIS A 79 8.71 8.56 -0.73
CA HIS A 79 9.03 8.53 -2.18
C HIS A 79 8.59 9.80 -2.89
N LEU A 80 7.39 10.31 -2.59
CA LEU A 80 6.93 11.57 -3.17
C LEU A 80 7.85 12.75 -2.80
N ALA A 81 8.31 12.81 -1.55
CA ALA A 81 9.25 13.85 -1.10
C ALA A 81 10.62 13.72 -1.79
N GLU A 82 11.12 12.48 -1.98
CA GLU A 82 12.35 12.19 -2.72
C GLU A 82 12.24 12.62 -4.19
N GLU A 83 11.15 12.28 -4.87
CA GLU A 83 10.88 12.67 -6.26
C GLU A 83 10.80 14.20 -6.43
N ARG A 84 10.12 14.90 -5.50
CA ARG A 84 10.06 16.37 -5.46
C ARG A 84 11.46 16.98 -5.29
N ALA A 85 12.27 16.41 -4.40
CA ALA A 85 13.64 16.89 -4.16
C ALA A 85 14.56 16.66 -5.36
N ALA A 86 14.51 15.49 -5.99
CA ALA A 86 15.27 15.16 -7.19
C ALA A 86 14.93 16.10 -8.35
N HIS A 87 13.65 16.40 -8.54
CA HIS A 87 13.21 17.34 -9.57
C HIS A 87 13.66 18.79 -9.29
N ALA A 88 13.61 19.24 -8.04
CA ALA A 88 14.11 20.57 -7.66
C ALA A 88 15.62 20.71 -7.93
N GLN A 89 16.40 19.65 -7.73
CA GLN A 89 17.83 19.62 -8.03
C GLN A 89 18.11 19.60 -9.56
N GLY A 90 17.31 18.85 -10.33
CA GLY A 90 17.45 18.75 -11.78
C GLY A 90 17.07 20.04 -12.54
N GLN A 91 16.14 20.84 -12.02
CA GLN A 91 15.78 22.14 -12.61
C GLN A 91 16.73 23.28 -12.23
N GLY A 92 17.53 23.09 -11.17
CA GLY A 92 18.46 24.08 -10.64
C GLY A 92 19.84 24.11 -11.28
N ALA A 93 20.07 23.37 -12.37
CA ALA A 93 21.27 23.48 -13.20
C ALA A 93 20.96 24.33 -14.45
N PRO A 94 20.85 25.67 -14.34
CA PRO A 94 20.97 26.49 -15.53
C PRO A 94 22.36 26.22 -16.06
N GLY A 95 22.44 25.84 -17.34
CA GLY A 95 23.71 25.73 -18.02
C GLY A 95 24.53 26.98 -17.69
N GLY A 96 25.72 26.75 -17.15
CA GLY A 96 26.78 27.75 -17.10
C GLY A 96 27.19 28.10 -18.52
N GLY A 97 26.27 28.71 -19.27
CA GLY A 97 26.61 29.66 -20.31
C GLY A 97 27.32 30.77 -19.58
N GLU A 98 28.63 30.60 -19.48
CA GLU A 98 29.60 31.66 -19.30
C GLU A 98 29.05 32.90 -20.02
N PRO A 99 28.70 33.98 -19.30
CA PRO A 99 28.23 35.18 -19.95
C PRO A 99 29.38 35.64 -20.85
N ALA A 100 29.22 35.48 -22.16
CA ALA A 100 30.07 36.13 -23.14
C ALA A 100 30.16 37.61 -22.75
N PRO A 101 31.36 38.22 -22.77
CA PRO A 101 31.53 39.61 -22.38
C PRO A 101 30.73 40.49 -23.34
N GLU A 102 29.56 40.95 -22.91
CA GLU A 102 28.78 41.93 -23.65
C GLU A 102 29.56 43.23 -23.71
N ALA A 103 29.88 43.60 -24.95
CA ALA A 103 30.33 44.91 -25.33
C ALA A 103 29.30 45.97 -24.88
N SER A 104 29.84 47.06 -24.37
CA SER A 104 29.13 48.24 -23.88
C SER A 104 28.13 48.81 -24.90
N PRO A 105 26.88 49.09 -24.51
CA PRO A 105 26.03 50.02 -25.22
C PRO A 105 26.03 51.39 -24.54
N GLN A 106 26.16 52.40 -25.39
CA GLN A 106 26.12 53.83 -25.09
C GLN A 106 24.75 54.26 -24.54
N SER A 107 24.79 55.27 -23.67
CA SER A 107 23.66 56.02 -23.14
C SER A 107 22.79 56.65 -24.24
N PRO A 108 21.49 56.86 -23.97
CA PRO A 108 20.99 58.23 -24.07
C PRO A 108 20.02 58.67 -22.95
N SER A 109 19.97 60.00 -22.84
CA SER A 109 19.32 60.90 -21.88
C SER A 109 17.80 60.73 -21.59
N PRO A 110 17.30 61.39 -20.52
CA PRO A 110 15.89 61.34 -20.09
C PRO A 110 15.03 62.45 -20.72
N GLY A 111 13.76 62.15 -21.00
CA GLY A 111 12.80 63.13 -21.52
C GLY A 111 11.34 62.81 -21.15
N ALA A 112 10.83 63.61 -20.23
CA ALA A 112 9.47 64.18 -20.18
C ALA A 112 8.20 63.29 -20.08
N SER A 113 7.60 63.37 -18.88
CA SER A 113 6.19 63.66 -18.56
C SER A 113 5.14 63.80 -19.68
N ARG A 114 3.96 63.17 -19.50
CA ARG A 114 2.68 63.86 -19.18
C ARG A 114 1.49 62.90 -19.02
N ASP A 115 0.64 63.29 -18.07
CA ASP A 115 -0.75 62.88 -17.84
C ASP A 115 -1.62 62.87 -19.10
N THR A 116 -2.65 62.01 -19.14
CA THR A 116 -4.05 62.48 -19.23
C THR A 116 -5.08 61.38 -18.93
N THR A 117 -6.00 61.78 -18.06
CA THR A 117 -7.36 61.34 -17.74
C THR A 117 -8.22 60.88 -18.93
N GLY A 118 -9.08 59.88 -18.73
CA GLY A 118 -10.18 59.55 -19.67
C GLY A 118 -11.09 58.42 -19.17
N ALA A 119 -12.30 58.79 -18.73
CA ALA A 119 -13.38 57.95 -18.21
C ALA A 119 -14.16 57.20 -19.35
N PRO A 120 -15.13 56.31 -19.03
CA PRO A 120 -15.55 55.17 -19.87
C PRO A 120 -16.75 55.47 -20.78
N PRO A 121 -17.15 54.50 -21.63
CA PRO A 121 -18.58 54.18 -21.68
C PRO A 121 -18.94 52.68 -21.81
N ALA A 122 -20.03 52.36 -21.11
CA ALA A 122 -21.18 51.54 -21.53
C ALA A 122 -21.00 50.08 -22.02
N SER A 123 -21.61 49.17 -21.26
CA SER A 123 -22.17 47.89 -21.74
C SER A 123 -23.20 48.08 -22.86
N PRO A 124 -23.38 47.05 -23.70
CA PRO A 124 -24.69 46.42 -23.70
C PRO A 124 -24.66 44.87 -23.71
N ALA A 125 -25.62 44.32 -22.97
CA ALA A 125 -26.49 43.17 -23.23
C ALA A 125 -26.00 41.96 -24.09
N ALA A 126 -26.06 40.80 -23.43
CA ALA A 126 -26.71 39.55 -23.87
C ALA A 126 -26.40 38.96 -25.26
N ALA A 127 -25.66 37.83 -25.27
CA ALA A 127 -25.85 36.74 -26.23
C ALA A 127 -25.24 35.42 -25.70
N ASP A 128 -26.06 34.36 -25.71
CA ASP A 128 -25.76 32.94 -25.84
C ASP A 128 -24.45 32.35 -25.27
N GLY A 129 -24.60 31.66 -24.13
CA GLY A 129 -23.63 30.69 -23.63
C GLY A 129 -23.68 29.38 -24.41
N THR A 130 -22.98 29.34 -25.54
CA THR A 130 -22.55 28.10 -26.20
C THR A 130 -21.37 27.52 -25.40
N ALA A 131 -21.55 26.33 -24.83
CA ALA A 131 -20.51 25.62 -24.08
C ALA A 131 -19.34 25.23 -25.02
N PRO A 132 -18.07 25.53 -24.68
CA PRO A 132 -16.94 25.05 -25.44
C PRO A 132 -16.67 23.57 -25.13
N GLY A 133 -16.34 22.84 -26.19
CA GLY A 133 -16.34 21.38 -26.25
C GLY A 133 -15.38 20.69 -25.28
N SER A 134 -15.83 19.53 -24.81
CA SER A 134 -14.99 18.47 -24.29
C SER A 134 -13.96 18.08 -25.35
N GLY A 135 -12.71 18.52 -25.13
CA GLY A 135 -11.56 17.97 -25.83
C GLY A 135 -11.42 16.50 -25.49
N VAL A 136 -11.93 15.63 -26.36
CA VAL A 136 -11.63 14.20 -26.37
C VAL A 136 -10.16 14.08 -26.77
N PHE A 137 -9.28 13.89 -25.78
CA PHE A 137 -7.93 13.39 -26.02
C PHE A 137 -8.05 11.93 -26.49
N ILE A 138 -8.07 11.72 -27.80
CA ILE A 138 -7.91 10.40 -28.40
C ILE A 138 -6.43 10.03 -28.29
N LEU A 139 -6.07 9.29 -27.24
CA LEU A 139 -4.81 8.57 -27.15
C LEU A 139 -4.97 7.19 -27.83
N ASN A 140 -5.16 7.18 -29.15
CA ASN A 140 -5.09 5.95 -29.95
C ASN A 140 -3.68 5.78 -30.51
N GLY A 141 -2.70 5.63 -29.62
CA GLY A 141 -1.37 5.15 -29.94
C GLY A 141 -1.13 3.90 -29.12
N GLU A 142 -1.05 2.74 -29.78
CA GLU A 142 -0.55 1.50 -29.17
C GLU A 142 0.78 1.82 -28.46
N PRO A 143 0.86 1.68 -27.13
CA PRO A 143 2.08 1.97 -26.40
C PRO A 143 3.09 0.87 -26.71
N GLY A 144 4.13 1.20 -27.48
CA GLY A 144 5.29 0.34 -27.64
C GLY A 144 5.92 -0.01 -26.27
N PRO A 145 6.64 -1.14 -26.16
CA PRO A 145 7.22 -1.59 -24.89
C PRO A 145 8.15 -0.51 -24.34
N ALA A 146 7.79 0.02 -23.17
CA ALA A 146 8.54 1.07 -22.51
C ALA A 146 9.87 0.49 -21.97
N PRO A 147 11.00 1.22 -22.09
CA PRO A 147 12.26 0.78 -21.51
C PRO A 147 12.14 0.73 -19.99
N GLU A 148 12.29 -0.48 -19.43
CA GLU A 148 12.33 -0.72 -18.00
C GLU A 148 13.59 -0.08 -17.40
N GLY A 149 13.44 0.76 -16.38
CA GLY A 149 14.58 1.24 -15.57
C GLY A 149 14.73 2.75 -15.41
N ARG A 150 13.97 3.59 -16.14
CA ARG A 150 13.78 4.99 -15.74
C ARG A 150 12.37 5.13 -15.20
N SER A 151 12.24 5.40 -13.90
CA SER A 151 11.02 5.98 -13.33
C SER A 151 10.67 7.22 -14.15
N GLY A 152 9.79 7.05 -15.11
CA GLY A 152 9.41 8.13 -16.01
C GLY A 152 8.67 9.23 -15.25
N PRO A 153 8.48 10.41 -15.86
CA PRO A 153 7.73 11.52 -15.27
C PRO A 153 6.29 11.16 -14.81
N GLY A 154 5.78 9.97 -15.18
CA GLY A 154 4.48 9.46 -14.77
C GLY A 154 4.35 9.17 -13.27
N SER A 155 5.36 8.59 -12.60
CA SER A 155 5.26 8.23 -11.17
C SER A 155 5.02 9.44 -10.27
N ARG A 156 5.58 10.60 -10.63
CA ARG A 156 5.35 11.85 -9.91
C ARG A 156 3.90 12.30 -9.99
N LEU A 157 3.34 12.38 -11.20
CA LEU A 157 1.95 12.81 -11.40
C LEU A 157 0.97 11.87 -10.69
N LEU A 158 1.33 10.59 -10.58
CA LEU A 158 0.58 9.61 -9.80
C LEU A 158 0.48 9.98 -8.32
N LEU A 159 1.62 10.29 -7.71
CA LEU A 159 1.76 10.52 -6.26
C LEU A 159 1.38 11.94 -5.85
N GLU A 160 1.23 12.87 -6.79
CA GLU A 160 0.73 14.22 -6.49
C GLU A 160 -0.74 14.23 -6.04
N SER A 161 -1.51 13.17 -6.38
CA SER A 161 -2.89 12.99 -5.92
C SER A 161 -2.94 12.37 -4.51
N PRO A 162 -3.45 13.09 -3.48
CA PRO A 162 -3.58 12.53 -2.13
C PRO A 162 -4.49 11.30 -2.10
N TRP A 163 -5.53 11.26 -2.93
CA TRP A 163 -6.45 10.13 -3.05
C TRP A 163 -5.77 8.88 -3.61
N THR A 164 -4.79 9.05 -4.51
CA THR A 164 -4.04 7.93 -5.04
C THR A 164 -3.07 7.37 -3.99
N LEU A 165 -2.38 8.24 -3.24
CA LEU A 165 -1.55 7.81 -2.11
C LEU A 165 -2.37 7.05 -1.07
N HIS A 166 -3.52 7.60 -0.69
CA HIS A 166 -4.46 6.97 0.23
C HIS A 166 -4.88 5.58 -0.28
N TYR A 167 -5.30 5.48 -1.55
CA TYR A 167 -5.71 4.22 -2.15
C TYR A 167 -4.59 3.17 -2.12
N LEU A 168 -3.36 3.56 -2.48
CA LEU A 168 -2.22 2.64 -2.48
C LEU A 168 -1.84 2.18 -1.08
N ALA A 169 -1.92 3.07 -0.07
CA ALA A 169 -1.72 2.70 1.32
C ALA A 169 -2.78 1.71 1.80
N GLU A 170 -4.05 1.94 1.47
CA GLU A 170 -5.16 1.03 1.78
C GLU A 170 -4.96 -0.35 1.09
N LEU A 171 -4.59 -0.34 -0.20
CA LEU A 171 -4.29 -1.54 -0.97
C LEU A 171 -3.22 -2.37 -0.27
N LEU A 172 -2.05 -1.80 0.02
CA LEU A 172 -0.95 -2.51 0.65
C LEU A 172 -1.30 -2.99 2.06
N ALA A 173 -1.98 -2.15 2.85
CA ALA A 173 -2.44 -2.51 4.18
C ALA A 173 -3.40 -3.72 4.14
N SER A 174 -4.30 -3.80 3.16
CA SER A 174 -5.24 -4.91 3.02
C SER A 174 -4.54 -6.27 2.87
N PHE A 175 -3.36 -6.30 2.24
CA PHE A 175 -2.57 -7.53 2.11
C PHE A 175 -1.76 -7.84 3.37
N ALA A 176 -1.34 -6.84 4.14
CA ALA A 176 -0.75 -7.04 5.47
C ALA A 176 -1.75 -7.58 6.50
N TYR A 177 -3.05 -7.36 6.31
CA TYR A 177 -4.11 -7.96 7.13
C TYR A 177 -4.59 -9.32 6.62
N THR A 178 -3.99 -9.85 5.55
CA THR A 178 -4.33 -11.18 5.03
C THR A 178 -3.17 -12.13 5.36
N PRO A 179 -3.43 -13.36 5.83
CA PRO A 179 -2.37 -14.33 6.02
C PRO A 179 -1.54 -14.52 4.73
N PRO A 180 -0.20 -14.69 4.85
CA PRO A 180 0.65 -14.86 3.68
C PRO A 180 0.20 -16.04 2.83
N GLY A 181 0.24 -15.88 1.50
CA GLY A 181 -0.19 -16.92 0.58
C GLY A 181 -1.72 -17.06 0.44
N ILE A 182 -2.53 -16.20 1.05
CA ILE A 182 -4.00 -16.20 0.93
C ILE A 182 -4.46 -14.90 0.27
N ALA A 183 -5.43 -14.99 -0.64
CA ALA A 183 -6.27 -13.87 -1.05
C ALA A 183 -7.58 -13.91 -0.27
N ALA A 184 -7.97 -12.77 0.30
CA ALA A 184 -9.25 -12.58 0.96
C ALA A 184 -10.09 -11.54 0.21
N PHE A 185 -11.38 -11.84 0.01
CA PHE A 185 -12.37 -10.92 -0.57
C PHE A 185 -13.78 -11.22 -0.06
N THR A 186 -14.71 -10.28 -0.25
CA THR A 186 -16.12 -10.43 0.13
C THR A 186 -16.99 -10.45 -1.12
N LEU A 187 -17.93 -11.39 -1.19
CA LEU A 187 -18.88 -11.54 -2.29
C LEU A 187 -20.25 -11.94 -1.70
N GLY A 188 -21.34 -11.25 -2.03
CA GLY A 188 -22.65 -11.57 -1.45
C GLY A 188 -22.68 -11.43 0.07
N GLY A 189 -21.89 -10.51 0.64
CA GLY A 189 -21.71 -10.37 2.10
C GLY A 189 -20.97 -11.54 2.77
N ARG A 190 -20.49 -12.52 2.02
CA ARG A 190 -19.70 -13.65 2.53
C ARG A 190 -18.23 -13.42 2.28
N GLN A 191 -17.41 -13.71 3.27
CA GLN A 191 -15.96 -13.63 3.15
C GLN A 191 -15.42 -14.95 2.56
N TYR A 192 -14.59 -14.82 1.54
CA TYR A 192 -13.87 -15.90 0.89
C TYR A 192 -12.38 -15.75 1.15
N ARG A 193 -11.71 -16.88 1.39
CA ARG A 193 -10.26 -16.97 1.54
C ARG A 193 -9.78 -18.10 0.63
N LEU A 194 -8.89 -17.79 -0.30
CA LEU A 194 -8.34 -18.73 -1.28
C LEU A 194 -6.81 -18.68 -1.24
N PRO A 195 -6.10 -19.80 -1.29
CA PRO A 195 -4.65 -19.78 -1.54
C PRO A 195 -4.32 -19.01 -2.82
N LEU A 196 -3.24 -18.22 -2.82
CA LEU A 196 -2.81 -17.45 -3.99
C LEU A 196 -2.54 -18.35 -5.20
N ALA A 197 -2.03 -19.57 -4.97
CA ALA A 197 -1.82 -20.57 -6.02
C ALA A 197 -3.13 -21.11 -6.64
N GLU A 198 -4.26 -20.92 -5.95
CA GLU A 198 -5.60 -21.32 -6.42
C GLU A 198 -6.41 -20.14 -6.97
N VAL A 199 -5.82 -18.93 -7.01
CA VAL A 199 -6.46 -17.76 -7.63
C VAL A 199 -6.48 -17.95 -9.14
N ASP A 200 -7.66 -18.22 -9.68
CA ASP A 200 -7.94 -18.14 -11.12
C ASP A 200 -8.64 -16.81 -11.43
N LEU A 201 -7.90 -15.87 -12.02
CA LEU A 201 -8.40 -14.55 -12.42
C LEU A 201 -9.55 -14.65 -13.41
N ALA A 202 -9.54 -15.64 -14.32
CA ALA A 202 -10.61 -15.83 -15.29
C ALA A 202 -11.88 -16.36 -14.60
N ALA A 203 -11.75 -17.27 -13.64
CA ALA A 203 -12.88 -17.72 -12.83
C ALA A 203 -13.47 -16.60 -11.98
N LEU A 204 -12.63 -15.79 -11.33
CA LEU A 204 -13.11 -14.65 -10.54
C LEU A 204 -13.75 -13.56 -11.40
N ASN A 205 -13.25 -13.33 -12.62
CA ASN A 205 -13.90 -12.44 -13.58
C ASN A 205 -15.29 -12.95 -13.99
N LYS A 206 -15.46 -14.27 -14.21
CA LYS A 206 -16.79 -14.87 -14.44
C LYS A 206 -17.72 -14.63 -13.25
N VAL A 207 -17.22 -14.75 -12.03
CA VAL A 207 -17.98 -14.43 -10.82
C VAL A 207 -18.41 -12.95 -10.82
N ALA A 208 -17.52 -12.02 -11.20
CA ALA A 208 -17.86 -10.60 -11.33
C ALA A 208 -19.00 -10.37 -12.33
N LEU A 209 -18.97 -11.03 -13.49
CA LEU A 209 -20.03 -10.92 -14.50
C LEU A 209 -21.39 -11.44 -14.02
N LEU A 210 -21.38 -12.49 -13.19
CA LEU A 210 -22.59 -13.09 -12.60
C LEU A 210 -23.09 -12.33 -11.36
N ALA A 211 -22.25 -11.54 -10.71
CA ALA A 211 -22.61 -10.77 -9.52
C ALA A 211 -23.60 -9.65 -9.85
N ALA A 212 -24.36 -9.22 -8.83
CA ALA A 212 -25.26 -8.09 -8.94
C ALA A 212 -24.47 -6.80 -9.23
N GLU A 213 -25.07 -5.87 -9.99
CA GLU A 213 -24.41 -4.62 -10.42
C GLU A 213 -23.79 -3.82 -9.25
N ALA A 214 -24.43 -3.84 -8.07
CA ALA A 214 -23.94 -3.17 -6.87
C ALA A 214 -22.64 -3.78 -6.31
N GLU A 215 -22.37 -5.05 -6.57
CA GLU A 215 -21.20 -5.77 -6.06
C GLU A 215 -20.02 -5.73 -7.04
N ARG A 216 -20.29 -5.58 -8.34
CA ARG A 216 -19.29 -5.65 -9.42
C ARG A 216 -18.12 -4.69 -9.22
N LEU A 217 -18.39 -3.47 -8.78
CA LEU A 217 -17.35 -2.49 -8.48
C LEU A 217 -16.33 -3.04 -7.47
N SER A 218 -16.81 -3.60 -6.36
CA SER A 218 -15.95 -4.13 -5.30
C SER A 218 -15.12 -5.32 -5.78
N ILE A 219 -15.69 -6.16 -6.63
CA ILE A 219 -15.03 -7.35 -7.20
C ILE A 219 -13.94 -6.92 -8.19
N TYR A 220 -14.26 -6.05 -9.16
CA TYR A 220 -13.28 -5.57 -10.14
C TYR A 220 -12.16 -4.76 -9.49
N ARG A 221 -12.48 -3.90 -8.52
CA ARG A 221 -11.47 -3.19 -7.71
C ARG A 221 -10.51 -4.19 -7.07
N ARG A 222 -11.06 -5.20 -6.37
CA ARG A 222 -10.25 -6.19 -5.66
C ARG A 222 -9.42 -7.06 -6.62
N LEU A 223 -9.92 -7.35 -7.81
CA LEU A 223 -9.15 -8.05 -8.84
C LEU A 223 -7.98 -7.20 -9.34
N GLY A 224 -8.19 -5.91 -9.60
CA GLY A 224 -7.11 -4.98 -9.94
C GLY A 224 -6.07 -4.84 -8.83
N ASP A 225 -6.51 -4.78 -7.56
CA ASP A 225 -5.61 -4.73 -6.40
C ASP A 225 -4.76 -5.99 -6.31
N LEU A 226 -5.37 -7.16 -6.52
CA LEU A 226 -4.72 -8.45 -6.47
C LEU A 226 -3.67 -8.61 -7.56
N THR A 227 -3.99 -8.28 -8.81
CA THR A 227 -3.01 -8.36 -9.91
C THR A 227 -1.86 -7.37 -9.70
N LEU A 228 -2.15 -6.16 -9.19
CA LEU A 228 -1.14 -5.15 -8.96
C LEU A 228 -0.20 -5.56 -7.83
N PHE A 229 -0.77 -6.11 -6.76
CA PHE A 229 0.02 -6.64 -5.65
C PHE A 229 0.86 -7.84 -6.09
N LEU A 230 0.28 -8.84 -6.77
CA LEU A 230 0.99 -10.04 -7.20
C LEU A 230 2.16 -9.70 -8.12
N SER A 231 1.97 -8.80 -9.09
CA SER A 231 3.05 -8.35 -9.99
C SER A 231 4.11 -7.49 -9.28
N SER A 232 3.80 -6.91 -8.11
CA SER A 232 4.78 -6.15 -7.31
C SER A 232 5.60 -7.03 -6.36
N VAL A 233 5.05 -8.16 -5.90
CA VAL A 233 5.68 -9.06 -4.93
C VAL A 233 6.41 -10.22 -5.60
N ALA A 234 5.99 -10.62 -6.81
CA ALA A 234 6.66 -11.64 -7.58
C ALA A 234 8.17 -11.34 -7.65
N VAL A 235 8.95 -12.29 -7.14
CA VAL A 235 10.39 -12.28 -7.26
C VAL A 235 10.68 -12.90 -8.62
N GLU A 236 11.29 -12.12 -9.52
CA GLU A 236 11.82 -12.66 -10.77
C GLU A 236 12.63 -13.91 -10.44
N PRO A 237 12.31 -15.08 -11.00
CA PRO A 237 13.13 -16.25 -10.78
C PRO A 237 14.52 -15.87 -11.24
N ALA A 238 15.46 -15.74 -10.30
CA ALA A 238 16.82 -15.34 -10.57
C ALA A 238 17.28 -16.15 -11.77
N GLU A 239 17.46 -15.50 -12.93
CA GLU A 239 17.69 -16.19 -14.19
C GLU A 239 18.87 -17.12 -13.98
N GLY A 240 18.55 -18.40 -13.76
CA GLY A 240 19.54 -19.44 -13.52
C GLY A 240 20.38 -19.45 -14.76
N GLY A 241 21.65 -19.09 -14.60
CA GLY A 241 22.55 -18.78 -15.69
C GLY A 241 22.38 -19.75 -16.86
N GLN A 242 22.28 -19.19 -18.07
CA GLN A 242 22.59 -19.89 -19.30
C GLN A 242 24.07 -20.31 -19.26
N GLY A 243 24.37 -21.31 -18.43
CA GLY A 243 25.68 -21.92 -18.25
C GLY A 243 25.68 -23.29 -18.90
N GLU A 244 26.22 -23.34 -20.11
CA GLU A 244 26.86 -24.52 -20.70
C GLU A 244 26.04 -25.82 -20.87
N ALA A 245 24.90 -25.76 -21.56
CA ALA A 245 24.42 -26.94 -22.30
C ALA A 245 25.18 -27.07 -23.63
N GLY A 246 26.47 -27.41 -23.58
CA GLY A 246 27.32 -27.31 -24.77
C GLY A 246 28.67 -28.01 -24.78
N LYS A 247 28.94 -29.03 -23.95
CA LYS A 247 30.05 -29.97 -24.19
C LYS A 247 29.64 -31.40 -23.86
N ARG A 248 29.08 -32.05 -24.87
CA ARG A 248 29.20 -33.50 -25.05
C ARG A 248 30.69 -33.86 -24.95
N ARG A 249 31.11 -34.50 -23.85
CA ARG A 249 32.31 -35.33 -23.84
C ARG A 249 31.87 -36.79 -23.82
N GLU A 250 32.40 -37.51 -24.80
CA GLU A 250 32.21 -38.92 -25.06
C GLU A 250 32.66 -39.83 -23.88
N PRO A 251 32.15 -41.07 -23.82
CA PRO A 251 32.59 -42.05 -22.84
C PRO A 251 33.87 -42.78 -23.32
N GLY A 252 34.99 -42.49 -22.67
CA GLY A 252 36.27 -43.17 -22.90
C GLY A 252 36.82 -43.81 -21.62
N ARG A 253 36.95 -45.14 -21.67
CA ARG A 253 37.56 -46.04 -20.66
C ARG A 253 38.98 -45.62 -20.24
N THR A 254 39.37 -45.82 -18.97
CA THR A 254 40.22 -46.94 -18.47
C THR A 254 40.87 -46.62 -17.11
N ALA A 255 40.70 -47.55 -16.17
CA ALA A 255 41.69 -48.18 -15.29
C ALA A 255 42.62 -47.40 -14.33
N THR A 256 42.69 -48.00 -13.12
CA THR A 256 43.85 -48.19 -12.22
C THR A 256 44.40 -47.03 -11.39
N GLY A 257 44.31 -47.20 -10.07
CA GLY A 257 45.50 -47.24 -9.22
C GLY A 257 45.57 -46.30 -8.02
N HIS A 258 45.82 -46.92 -6.85
CA HIS A 258 46.55 -46.40 -5.69
C HIS A 258 45.83 -45.62 -4.57
N ARG A 259 45.70 -46.33 -3.43
CA ARG A 259 45.84 -45.91 -2.01
C ARG A 259 47.21 -45.20 -1.77
N PRO A 260 47.55 -44.64 -0.57
CA PRO A 260 46.86 -44.59 0.73
C PRO A 260 46.91 -43.21 1.43
N GLY A 261 46.34 -43.10 2.64
CA GLY A 261 46.70 -42.01 3.56
C GLY A 261 45.70 -41.77 4.68
N ALA A 262 45.95 -42.36 5.83
CA ALA A 262 45.27 -42.09 7.09
C ALA A 262 45.64 -40.71 7.64
N GLN A 263 44.72 -40.06 8.37
CA GLN A 263 45.00 -39.36 9.63
C GLN A 263 43.74 -38.73 10.25
N ALA A 264 43.62 -38.94 11.58
CA ALA A 264 43.14 -38.01 12.61
C ALA A 264 41.68 -37.53 12.55
N ALA A 265 40.96 -37.31 13.65
CA ALA A 265 41.12 -37.55 15.08
C ALA A 265 39.80 -37.13 15.75
N THR A 266 39.49 -37.72 16.91
CA THR A 266 38.84 -37.10 18.10
C THR A 266 37.59 -36.21 17.88
N GLY A 267 36.38 -36.53 18.33
CA GLY A 267 36.03 -37.14 19.61
C GLY A 267 36.07 -36.09 20.74
N ALA A 268 34.92 -35.52 21.12
CA ALA A 268 34.61 -35.07 22.49
C ALA A 268 33.15 -34.60 22.58
N ALA A 269 32.31 -35.49 23.11
CA ALA A 269 31.07 -35.13 23.77
C ALA A 269 31.38 -34.71 25.22
N GLY A 270 30.57 -33.82 25.79
CA GLY A 270 30.57 -33.52 27.22
C GLY A 270 29.26 -32.86 27.66
N PRO A 271 28.77 -33.13 28.89
CA PRO A 271 27.35 -33.09 29.23
C PRO A 271 26.96 -32.04 30.28
N ALA A 272 25.72 -32.18 30.75
CA ALA A 272 24.90 -31.36 31.64
C ALA A 272 25.39 -31.15 33.09
N GLU A 273 24.51 -30.45 33.86
CA GLU A 273 24.49 -30.12 35.30
C GLU A 273 24.91 -28.66 35.60
N GLY A 274 24.23 -27.85 36.41
CA GLY A 274 23.05 -28.02 37.27
C GLY A 274 22.75 -26.71 38.05
N ALA A 275 21.78 -26.79 38.97
CA ALA A 275 21.52 -25.89 40.13
C ALA A 275 20.75 -24.57 39.95
N THR A 276 19.51 -24.56 40.45
CA THR A 276 18.87 -23.49 41.28
C THR A 276 19.36 -23.61 42.75
N PRO A 277 18.97 -22.81 43.78
CA PRO A 277 17.95 -21.73 43.90
C PRO A 277 18.39 -20.48 44.75
N SER A 278 17.51 -19.47 44.90
CA SER A 278 17.36 -18.51 46.03
C SER A 278 16.40 -17.39 45.57
N ASP A 279 15.16 -17.23 46.05
CA ASP A 279 14.65 -16.72 47.34
C ASP A 279 14.86 -15.22 47.61
N GLY A 280 13.73 -14.54 47.94
CA GLY A 280 13.60 -13.19 48.54
C GLY A 280 13.30 -12.06 47.51
N GLU A 281 12.37 -11.12 47.66
CA GLU A 281 11.46 -10.69 48.73
C GLU A 281 10.34 -9.85 48.07
N GLU A 282 9.07 -10.12 48.41
CA GLU A 282 7.97 -9.16 48.27
C GLU A 282 7.82 -8.40 49.61
N PRO A 283 7.38 -7.13 49.57
CA PRO A 283 6.51 -6.66 50.64
C PRO A 283 5.15 -6.22 50.09
N ALA A 284 4.13 -6.87 50.65
CA ALA A 284 2.75 -6.41 50.70
C ALA A 284 2.65 -5.14 51.57
N ALA A 285 1.80 -4.19 51.14
CA ALA A 285 1.25 -3.16 52.01
C ALA A 285 -0.27 -3.12 51.84
N ASP A 286 -0.90 -3.57 52.91
CA ASP A 286 -2.31 -3.69 53.20
C ASP A 286 -2.82 -2.34 53.74
N VAL A 287 -3.80 -1.70 53.09
CA VAL A 287 -4.58 -0.59 53.68
C VAL A 287 -6.02 -0.61 53.16
N GLN A 288 -6.93 -1.05 54.02
CA GLN A 288 -8.35 -0.67 54.11
C GLN A 288 -8.74 -0.78 55.61
N PRO A 289 -9.90 -0.28 56.10
CA PRO A 289 -11.04 0.34 55.40
C PRO A 289 -11.56 1.63 56.07
N GLY A 290 -12.51 2.32 55.40
CA GLY A 290 -13.26 3.42 56.02
C GLY A 290 -14.53 3.84 55.26
N GLY A 291 -15.66 3.24 55.62
CA GLY A 291 -16.90 3.94 56.01
C GLY A 291 -17.77 4.70 54.99
N ALA A 292 -18.86 4.04 54.59
CA ALA A 292 -20.27 4.50 54.66
C ALA A 292 -20.78 5.74 53.89
N SER A 293 -21.58 5.49 52.84
CA SER A 293 -22.94 6.02 52.56
C SER A 293 -23.28 5.67 51.11
N GLY A 294 -24.37 5.00 50.75
CA GLY A 294 -25.73 5.19 51.24
C GLY A 294 -26.58 5.88 50.17
N VAL A 295 -26.64 5.36 48.92
CA VAL A 295 -27.66 5.75 47.94
C VAL A 295 -28.00 4.55 47.05
N LYS A 296 -29.29 4.21 47.04
CA LYS A 296 -29.93 3.19 46.21
C LYS A 296 -30.49 3.87 44.95
N PRO A 297 -30.17 3.42 43.73
CA PRO A 297 -31.06 3.63 42.60
C PRO A 297 -31.63 2.31 42.08
N ALA A 298 -32.93 2.35 41.85
CA ALA A 298 -33.71 1.33 41.18
C ALA A 298 -33.37 1.25 39.69
N GLY A 299 -33.58 0.07 39.11
CA GLY A 299 -33.67 -0.12 37.66
C GLY A 299 -32.51 -0.92 37.07
N GLU A 300 -32.55 -2.24 37.25
CA GLU A 300 -31.71 -3.20 36.52
C GLU A 300 -32.39 -3.48 35.16
N PRO A 301 -31.85 -3.02 34.01
CA PRO A 301 -32.36 -3.44 32.72
C PRO A 301 -31.91 -4.88 32.41
N ALA A 302 -32.84 -5.64 31.85
CA ALA A 302 -32.68 -7.04 31.50
C ALA A 302 -31.37 -7.35 30.77
N ARG A 303 -30.65 -8.35 31.27
CA ARG A 303 -29.47 -8.93 30.62
C ARG A 303 -29.83 -9.41 29.21
N PRO A 304 -29.11 -9.01 28.15
CA PRO A 304 -29.26 -9.64 26.86
C PRO A 304 -28.76 -11.08 26.91
N SER A 305 -29.58 -11.99 26.40
CA SER A 305 -29.31 -13.40 26.26
C SER A 305 -27.97 -13.65 25.55
N ARG A 306 -27.18 -14.57 26.12
CA ARG A 306 -25.98 -15.17 25.52
C ARG A 306 -26.22 -15.50 24.02
N PRO A 307 -25.34 -15.10 23.09
CA PRO A 307 -25.41 -15.60 21.73
C PRO A 307 -25.13 -17.11 21.74
N THR A 308 -26.09 -17.84 21.19
CA THR A 308 -26.07 -19.26 20.88
C THR A 308 -24.88 -19.62 19.99
N ALA A 309 -24.39 -20.85 20.24
CA ALA A 309 -23.29 -21.52 19.59
C ALA A 309 -23.11 -21.21 18.09
N THR A 310 -21.85 -21.00 17.72
CA THR A 310 -21.33 -21.03 16.35
C THR A 310 -21.82 -22.29 15.64
N PRO A 311 -22.41 -22.21 14.43
CA PRO A 311 -22.79 -23.40 13.69
C PRO A 311 -21.53 -24.18 13.30
N PRO A 312 -21.55 -25.52 13.37
CA PRO A 312 -20.45 -26.33 12.86
C PRO A 312 -20.35 -26.11 11.35
N TYR A 313 -19.12 -25.81 10.88
CA TYR A 313 -18.80 -25.79 9.46
C TYR A 313 -19.32 -27.08 8.82
N THR A 314 -20.33 -26.94 7.96
CA THR A 314 -20.83 -28.04 7.15
C THR A 314 -19.74 -28.35 6.13
N ARG A 315 -19.00 -29.43 6.39
CA ARG A 315 -18.05 -30.03 5.46
C ARG A 315 -18.83 -30.41 4.21
N MET A 316 -18.62 -29.67 3.12
CA MET A 316 -19.18 -29.99 1.82
C MET A 316 -18.82 -31.44 1.44
N PRO A 317 -19.74 -32.21 0.85
CA PRO A 317 -19.45 -33.56 0.39
C PRO A 317 -18.36 -33.49 -0.70
N SER A 318 -17.28 -34.26 -0.49
CA SER A 318 -16.25 -34.50 -1.49
C SER A 318 -16.91 -34.98 -2.78
N SER A 319 -16.92 -34.12 -3.79
CA SER A 319 -17.22 -34.49 -5.16
C SER A 319 -16.23 -35.54 -5.61
N THR A 320 -16.77 -36.59 -6.23
CA THR A 320 -16.08 -37.71 -6.86
C THR A 320 -14.88 -37.27 -7.70
N ALA A 321 -13.78 -37.99 -7.52
CA ALA A 321 -12.49 -37.80 -8.14
C ALA A 321 -12.57 -37.85 -9.67
N GLU A 322 -12.61 -36.68 -10.30
CA GLU A 322 -11.99 -36.51 -11.61
C GLU A 322 -10.47 -36.44 -11.41
N THR A 323 -9.74 -37.15 -12.26
CA THR A 323 -8.30 -37.25 -12.27
C THR A 323 -7.68 -35.86 -12.50
N VAL A 324 -7.39 -35.16 -11.41
CA VAL A 324 -6.67 -33.87 -11.41
C VAL A 324 -5.26 -34.13 -11.94
N PRO A 325 -4.80 -33.39 -12.97
CA PRO A 325 -3.44 -33.54 -13.48
C PRO A 325 -2.43 -33.24 -12.38
N ASP A 326 -1.36 -34.05 -12.37
CA ASP A 326 -0.22 -34.04 -11.47
C ASP A 326 0.13 -32.63 -10.98
N ARG A 327 -0.13 -32.38 -9.69
CA ARG A 327 -0.11 -31.05 -9.09
C ARG A 327 1.35 -30.64 -8.85
N LYS A 328 1.88 -29.88 -9.82
CA LYS A 328 3.17 -29.18 -9.80
C LYS A 328 3.45 -28.58 -8.41
N ASP A 329 4.70 -28.74 -7.94
CA ASP A 329 5.17 -28.42 -6.59
C ASP A 329 4.54 -27.16 -5.96
N PRO A 330 4.12 -27.18 -4.68
CA PRO A 330 3.50 -26.04 -3.98
C PRO A 330 4.45 -24.85 -3.72
N GLY A 331 5.67 -24.89 -4.26
CA GLY A 331 6.57 -23.74 -4.35
C GLY A 331 6.45 -22.97 -5.68
N ALA A 332 5.59 -23.43 -6.60
CA ALA A 332 5.36 -22.78 -7.89
C ALA A 332 4.71 -21.41 -7.68
N GLY A 333 5.35 -20.36 -8.18
CA GLY A 333 4.83 -19.01 -8.19
C GLY A 333 3.44 -18.93 -8.82
N VAL A 334 2.82 -17.75 -8.69
CA VAL A 334 1.54 -17.42 -9.30
C VAL A 334 1.55 -17.87 -10.78
N PRO A 335 0.48 -18.53 -11.28
CA PRO A 335 0.48 -19.14 -12.62
C PRO A 335 0.40 -18.11 -13.77
N TYR A 336 0.69 -16.84 -13.52
CA TYR A 336 0.53 -15.72 -14.43
C TYR A 336 1.87 -15.01 -14.64
N SER A 337 2.17 -14.61 -15.87
CA SER A 337 3.34 -13.75 -16.13
C SER A 337 3.08 -12.32 -15.67
N ASP A 338 4.16 -11.55 -15.50
CA ASP A 338 4.09 -10.14 -15.11
C ASP A 338 3.30 -9.30 -16.13
N GLU A 339 3.45 -9.59 -17.43
CA GLU A 339 2.71 -8.92 -18.51
C GLU A 339 1.22 -9.31 -18.51
N GLU A 340 0.90 -10.56 -18.18
CA GLU A 340 -0.48 -11.02 -18.05
C GLU A 340 -1.17 -10.37 -16.85
N LEU A 341 -0.49 -10.32 -15.69
CA LEU A 341 -0.99 -9.63 -14.51
C LEU A 341 -1.18 -8.14 -14.79
N GLU A 342 -0.26 -7.49 -15.51
CA GLU A 342 -0.41 -6.08 -15.90
C GLU A 342 -1.59 -5.86 -16.83
N ARG A 343 -1.72 -6.67 -17.90
CA ARG A 343 -2.82 -6.56 -18.85
C ARG A 343 -4.18 -6.74 -18.17
N GLU A 344 -4.34 -7.79 -17.35
CA GLU A 344 -5.59 -8.03 -16.63
C GLU A 344 -5.85 -6.96 -15.56
N GLY A 345 -4.81 -6.52 -14.84
CA GLY A 345 -4.95 -5.48 -13.82
C GLY A 345 -5.42 -4.14 -14.38
N ARG A 346 -4.86 -3.70 -15.52
CA ARG A 346 -5.32 -2.50 -16.25
C ARG A 346 -6.80 -2.62 -16.59
N ARG A 347 -7.18 -3.76 -17.18
CA ARG A 347 -8.56 -4.06 -17.59
C ARG A 347 -9.53 -4.05 -16.40
N PHE A 348 -9.16 -4.63 -15.26
CA PHE A 348 -10.00 -4.64 -14.06
C PHE A 348 -10.20 -3.24 -13.48
N TYR A 349 -9.15 -2.41 -13.44
CA TYR A 349 -9.29 -1.02 -13.01
C TYR A 349 -10.15 -0.19 -13.97
N GLU A 350 -10.04 -0.41 -15.29
CA GLU A 350 -10.93 0.20 -16.27
C GLU A 350 -12.38 -0.18 -16.03
N TYR A 351 -12.68 -1.47 -15.87
CA TYR A 351 -14.05 -1.93 -15.55
C TYR A 351 -14.56 -1.35 -14.23
N ALA A 352 -13.75 -1.37 -13.17
CA ALA A 352 -14.09 -0.77 -11.89
C ALA A 352 -14.42 0.73 -12.04
N SER A 353 -13.64 1.49 -12.81
CA SER A 353 -13.85 2.92 -13.02
C SER A 353 -15.13 3.27 -13.78
N GLN A 354 -15.63 2.36 -14.63
CA GLN A 354 -16.83 2.57 -15.42
C GLN A 354 -18.12 2.48 -14.58
N HIS A 355 -18.08 1.81 -13.43
CA HIS A 355 -19.24 1.67 -12.56
C HIS A 355 -19.69 3.00 -11.95
N ARG A 356 -21.01 3.16 -11.80
CA ARG A 356 -21.63 4.37 -11.23
C ARG A 356 -21.11 4.70 -9.83
N GLY A 357 -20.89 3.69 -8.99
CA GLY A 357 -20.37 3.89 -7.62
C GLY A 357 -18.95 4.46 -7.57
N ALA A 358 -18.11 4.14 -8.55
CA ALA A 358 -16.77 4.73 -8.63
C ALA A 358 -16.88 6.23 -8.97
N ARG A 359 -17.71 6.59 -9.94
CA ARG A 359 -17.88 7.99 -10.41
C ARG A 359 -18.36 8.96 -9.32
N THR A 360 -19.05 8.46 -8.29
CA THR A 360 -19.56 9.27 -7.17
C THR A 360 -18.59 9.37 -5.99
N THR A 361 -17.42 8.73 -6.07
CA THR A 361 -16.39 8.70 -5.02
C THR A 361 -15.02 9.10 -5.61
N TYR A 362 -13.97 9.16 -4.78
CA TYR A 362 -12.61 9.43 -5.26
C TYR A 362 -12.09 8.34 -6.22
N LEU A 363 -12.68 7.14 -6.19
CA LEU A 363 -12.32 6.03 -7.06
C LEU A 363 -12.52 6.36 -8.55
N GLY A 364 -13.50 7.21 -8.89
CA GLY A 364 -13.75 7.63 -10.27
C GLY A 364 -12.58 8.41 -10.88
N SER A 365 -11.80 9.10 -10.06
CA SER A 365 -10.55 9.76 -10.48
C SER A 365 -9.31 8.87 -10.31
N THR A 366 -9.27 8.03 -9.28
CA THR A 366 -8.08 7.24 -8.95
C THR A 366 -7.92 6.01 -9.85
N LEU A 367 -8.98 5.24 -10.09
CA LEU A 367 -8.89 3.97 -10.82
C LEU A 367 -8.42 4.13 -12.29
N PRO A 368 -8.88 5.15 -13.06
CA PRO A 368 -8.34 5.39 -14.40
C PRO A 368 -6.85 5.73 -14.40
N VAL A 369 -6.37 6.45 -13.39
CA VAL A 369 -4.94 6.78 -13.26
C VAL A 369 -4.13 5.51 -12.99
N LEU A 370 -4.62 4.62 -12.12
CA LEU A 370 -3.98 3.33 -11.87
C LEU A 370 -3.94 2.45 -13.13
N ALA A 371 -5.03 2.41 -13.91
CA ALA A 371 -5.05 1.68 -15.18
C ALA A 371 -4.05 2.25 -16.19
N ALA A 372 -4.03 3.58 -16.36
CA ALA A 372 -3.13 4.23 -17.31
C ALA A 372 -1.65 4.07 -16.93
N GLN A 373 -1.34 4.13 -15.63
CA GLN A 373 0.02 4.15 -15.10
C GLN A 373 0.42 2.86 -14.38
N TYR A 374 -0.23 1.74 -14.70
CA TYR A 374 -0.07 0.48 -13.97
C TYR A 374 1.38 0.05 -13.79
N GLY A 375 2.18 0.05 -14.87
CA GLY A 375 3.59 -0.31 -14.81
C GLY A 375 4.41 0.58 -13.85
N ALA A 376 4.15 1.89 -13.83
CA ALA A 376 4.83 2.82 -12.91
C ALA A 376 4.41 2.57 -11.45
N VAL A 377 3.12 2.31 -11.20
CA VAL A 377 2.63 1.94 -9.87
C VAL A 377 3.25 0.62 -9.41
N ARG A 378 3.27 -0.41 -10.28
CA ARG A 378 3.88 -1.71 -10.01
C ARG A 378 5.35 -1.54 -9.59
N SER A 379 6.13 -0.76 -10.34
CA SER A 379 7.53 -0.49 -10.00
C SER A 379 7.68 0.21 -8.64
N LEU A 380 6.82 1.19 -8.34
CA LEU A 380 6.81 1.87 -7.04
C LEU A 380 6.49 0.89 -5.90
N LEU A 381 5.42 0.10 -6.03
CA LEU A 381 5.03 -0.87 -5.01
C LEU A 381 6.10 -1.94 -4.81
N ARG A 382 6.75 -2.39 -5.91
CA ARG A 382 7.89 -3.31 -5.84
C ARG A 382 9.03 -2.70 -5.02
N LYS A 383 9.40 -1.44 -5.27
CA LYS A 383 10.41 -0.71 -4.48
C LYS A 383 10.02 -0.65 -2.99
N ILE A 384 8.79 -0.25 -2.69
CA ILE A 384 8.29 -0.15 -1.31
C ILE A 384 8.33 -1.51 -0.60
N VAL A 385 7.78 -2.55 -1.21
CA VAL A 385 7.63 -3.86 -0.57
C VAL A 385 8.95 -4.62 -0.46
N GLN A 386 9.79 -4.56 -1.49
CA GLN A 386 11.03 -5.35 -1.54
C GLN A 386 12.25 -4.61 -0.98
N GLN A 387 12.28 -3.28 -1.04
CA GLN A 387 13.46 -2.50 -0.62
C GLN A 387 13.22 -1.71 0.66
N ASP A 388 12.13 -0.95 0.76
CA ASP A 388 11.94 -0.03 1.89
C ASP A 388 11.33 -0.70 3.12
N LEU A 389 10.34 -1.56 2.91
CA LEU A 389 9.66 -2.24 4.01
C LEU A 389 10.63 -3.09 4.85
N PRO A 390 11.54 -3.89 4.28
CA PRO A 390 12.51 -4.66 5.07
C PRO A 390 13.49 -3.79 5.89
N GLN A 391 13.71 -2.53 5.50
CA GLN A 391 14.60 -1.62 6.24
C GLN A 391 13.95 -1.12 7.54
N VAL A 392 12.63 -0.91 7.52
CA VAL A 392 11.89 -0.37 8.68
C VAL A 392 11.21 -1.47 9.49
N TYR A 393 10.91 -2.60 8.84
CA TYR A 393 10.24 -3.73 9.44
C TYR A 393 10.99 -5.02 9.06
N PRO A 394 11.94 -5.48 9.90
CA PRO A 394 12.65 -6.72 9.67
C PRO A 394 11.66 -7.86 9.38
N GLY A 395 11.99 -8.74 8.43
CA GLY A 395 11.07 -9.77 7.92
C GLY A 395 10.02 -9.31 6.91
N GLY A 396 10.00 -8.00 6.60
CA GLY A 396 9.24 -7.42 5.50
C GLY A 396 7.74 -7.70 5.58
N LEU A 397 7.13 -7.92 4.41
CA LEU A 397 5.70 -8.12 4.31
C LEU A 397 5.22 -9.41 4.97
N ALA A 398 6.02 -10.48 4.93
CA ALA A 398 5.65 -11.76 5.52
C ALA A 398 5.53 -11.66 7.06
N GLN A 399 6.48 -11.00 7.73
CA GLN A 399 6.41 -10.80 9.17
C GLN A 399 5.33 -9.78 9.56
N LEU A 400 5.11 -8.75 8.73
CA LEU A 400 4.01 -7.82 8.93
C LEU A 400 2.65 -8.55 8.85
N ALA A 401 2.48 -9.41 7.83
CA ALA A 401 1.28 -10.23 7.65
C ALA A 401 1.11 -11.30 8.74
N ALA A 402 2.18 -11.90 9.22
CA ALA A 402 2.11 -12.84 10.34
C ALA A 402 1.60 -12.17 11.63
N ARG A 403 1.95 -10.89 11.84
CA ARG A 403 1.49 -10.11 12.98
C ARG A 403 0.04 -9.66 12.84
N TRP A 404 -0.31 -9.11 11.68
CA TRP A 404 -1.59 -8.42 11.48
C TRP A 404 -2.65 -9.25 10.76
N GLY A 405 -2.31 -10.42 10.21
CA GLY A 405 -3.19 -11.24 9.36
C GLY A 405 -4.46 -11.76 10.03
N ASN A 406 -4.55 -11.69 11.35
CA ASN A 406 -5.74 -12.03 12.13
C ASN A 406 -6.34 -10.83 12.88
N ALA A 407 -5.71 -9.66 12.80
CA ALA A 407 -6.24 -8.46 13.41
C ALA A 407 -7.52 -8.03 12.66
N PRO A 408 -8.54 -7.53 13.36
CA PRO A 408 -9.68 -6.91 12.71
C PRO A 408 -9.18 -5.75 11.84
N GLN A 409 -9.57 -5.73 10.57
CA GLN A 409 -9.20 -4.64 9.68
C GLN A 409 -9.94 -3.37 10.11
N PRO A 410 -9.26 -2.32 10.59
CA PRO A 410 -9.90 -1.07 10.93
C PRO A 410 -10.46 -0.43 9.65
N GLY A 411 -11.70 0.06 9.72
CA GLY A 411 -12.34 0.70 8.58
C GLY A 411 -12.94 -0.24 7.53
N VAL A 412 -12.85 -1.57 7.68
CA VAL A 412 -13.69 -2.50 6.89
C VAL A 412 -15.10 -2.51 7.49
N VAL A 413 -15.75 -1.35 7.44
CA VAL A 413 -17.16 -1.33 7.04
C VAL A 413 -17.09 -1.93 5.65
N ALA A 414 -17.63 -3.15 5.49
CA ALA A 414 -17.63 -3.81 4.19
C ALA A 414 -17.93 -2.77 3.12
N LEU A 415 -17.09 -2.67 2.08
CA LEU A 415 -17.41 -1.92 0.85
C LEU A 415 -18.64 -2.53 0.13
N SER A 416 -19.54 -3.19 0.86
CA SER A 416 -20.96 -3.14 0.61
C SER A 416 -21.32 -1.69 0.36
N ALA A 417 -21.65 -1.39 -0.90
CA ALA A 417 -22.41 -0.20 -1.22
C ALA A 417 -23.50 -0.05 -0.16
N PRO A 418 -23.72 1.15 0.41
CA PRO A 418 -24.76 1.34 1.42
C PRO A 418 -26.03 0.69 0.88
N ASP A 419 -26.59 -0.25 1.65
CA ASP A 419 -27.80 -0.97 1.26
C ASP A 419 -28.76 0.06 0.69
N GLY A 420 -29.09 -0.08 -0.59
CA GLY A 420 -30.08 0.75 -1.28
C GLY A 420 -31.48 0.45 -0.76
N ARG A 421 -31.69 0.44 0.57
CA ARG A 421 -33.00 0.48 1.20
C ARG A 421 -33.65 1.76 0.71
N ARG A 422 -34.49 1.58 -0.30
CA ARG A 422 -35.43 2.59 -0.79
C ARG A 422 -36.19 3.13 0.42
N ALA A 423 -36.07 4.43 0.67
CA ALA A 423 -37.03 5.19 1.46
C ALA A 423 -38.34 5.31 0.68
#